data_AF-A0A9X4LY69-F1
#
_entry.id   AF-A0A9X4LY69-F1
#
_cell.length_a   1.000
_cell.length_b   1.000
_cell.length_c   1.000
_cell.angle_alpha   90.00
_cell.angle_beta   90.00
_cell.angle_gamma   90.00
#
_symmetry.space_group_name_H-M   'P 1'
#
loop_
_entity.id
_entity.type
_entity.pdbx_description
1 polymer ?
#
loop_
_entity_poly.entity_id
_entity_poly.type
_entity_poly.pdbx_seq_one_letter_code
_entity_poly.pdbx_strand_id
1 'polypeptide(L)'
;MPRMTRLEDTFLAPDDPGWGDERARDEFYRGSTMALNWMIYGAYVIAIVAAAVGNLLTSFLVFLLPTLATMTLCAYCTRRGIDVRAVSRQFAPWRRRLAYATVGPLVAVWLALFLWQTQRDSGGFDVATLAGAVVGAAVGGGAAYAAARIVRRRSAVALDGDDGE
;
A
#
# COMPACT_ATOMS: atom_id res chain seq x y z
N MET A 1 4.27 -27.87 -0.48
CA MET A 1 3.48 -27.41 -1.66
C MET A 1 2.77 -26.11 -1.32
N PRO A 2 3.10 -24.97 -1.97
CA PRO A 2 2.42 -23.70 -1.69
C PRO A 2 1.00 -23.77 -2.25
N ARG A 3 0.00 -23.46 -1.41
CA ARG A 3 -1.41 -23.40 -1.82
C ARG A 3 -1.57 -22.35 -2.91
N MET A 4 -1.85 -22.82 -4.13
CA MET A 4 -2.19 -22.04 -5.32
C MET A 4 -3.33 -21.05 -5.02
N THR A 5 -3.06 -19.74 -5.11
CA THR A 5 -4.09 -18.70 -5.14
C THR A 5 -4.55 -18.53 -6.59
N ARG A 6 -5.45 -19.42 -7.03
CA ARG A 6 -6.01 -19.54 -8.39
C ARG A 6 -6.31 -18.21 -9.09
N LEU A 7 -6.76 -17.18 -8.35
CA LEU A 7 -7.06 -15.85 -8.91
C LEU A 7 -5.82 -15.06 -9.32
N GLU A 8 -4.75 -15.09 -8.53
CA GLU A 8 -3.53 -14.32 -8.81
C GLU A 8 -2.82 -14.89 -10.04
N ASP A 9 -2.74 -16.22 -10.15
CA ASP A 9 -2.15 -16.88 -11.32
C ASP A 9 -3.03 -16.72 -12.58
N THR A 10 -4.35 -16.60 -12.42
CA THR A 10 -5.26 -16.33 -13.54
C THR A 10 -5.13 -14.88 -14.04
N PHE A 11 -5.00 -13.90 -13.15
CA PHE A 11 -4.88 -12.50 -13.53
C PHE A 11 -3.48 -12.12 -14.05
N LEU A 12 -2.44 -12.69 -13.44
CA LEU A 12 -1.06 -12.37 -13.77
C LEU A 12 -0.51 -13.24 -14.92
N ALA A 13 -1.14 -14.39 -15.15
CA ALA A 13 -0.82 -15.36 -16.20
C ALA A 13 0.71 -15.56 -16.38
N PRO A 14 1.49 -15.80 -15.31
CA PRO A 14 2.95 -15.69 -15.36
C PRO A 14 3.61 -16.70 -16.30
N ASP A 15 3.00 -17.87 -16.47
CA ASP A 15 3.48 -18.98 -17.28
C ASP A 15 2.69 -19.14 -18.61
N ASP A 16 1.96 -18.10 -19.02
CA ASP A 16 1.18 -18.15 -20.26
C ASP A 16 2.11 -18.27 -21.48
N PRO A 17 1.98 -19.32 -22.32
CA PRO A 17 2.78 -19.47 -23.53
C PRO A 17 2.61 -18.31 -24.52
N GLY A 18 1.54 -17.53 -24.41
CA GLY A 18 1.30 -16.30 -25.17
C GLY A 18 2.26 -15.16 -24.87
N TRP A 19 3.01 -15.19 -23.75
CA TRP A 19 4.06 -14.19 -23.50
C TRP A 19 5.14 -14.25 -24.58
N GLY A 20 5.47 -15.44 -25.09
CA GLY A 20 6.42 -15.70 -26.18
C GLY A 20 7.89 -15.34 -25.88
N ASP A 21 8.13 -14.20 -25.24
CA ASP A 21 9.44 -13.62 -24.91
C ASP A 21 9.42 -13.04 -23.48
N GLU A 22 10.41 -13.42 -22.67
CA GLU A 22 10.57 -12.90 -21.31
C GLU A 22 10.77 -11.38 -21.28
N ARG A 23 11.35 -10.81 -22.34
CA ARG A 23 11.54 -9.36 -22.47
C ARG A 23 10.21 -8.61 -22.62
N ALA A 24 9.27 -9.16 -23.40
CA ALA A 24 7.95 -8.55 -23.56
C ALA A 24 7.20 -8.53 -22.23
N ARG A 25 7.34 -9.60 -21.44
CA ARG A 25 6.77 -9.70 -20.09
C ARG A 25 7.38 -8.68 -19.12
N ASP A 26 8.71 -8.53 -19.09
CA ASP A 26 9.38 -7.52 -18.23
C ASP A 26 8.95 -6.09 -18.59
N GLU A 27 8.92 -5.75 -19.88
CA GLU A 27 8.52 -4.40 -20.32
C GLU A 27 7.04 -4.11 -20.02
N PHE A 28 6.16 -5.10 -20.17
CA PHE A 28 4.75 -4.98 -19.79
C PHE A 28 4.58 -4.70 -18.28
N TYR A 29 5.30 -5.43 -17.41
CA TYR A 29 5.21 -5.19 -15.96
C TYR A 29 5.81 -3.85 -15.55
N ARG A 30 6.89 -3.39 -16.21
CA ARG A 30 7.43 -2.04 -16.01
C ARG A 30 6.43 -0.97 -16.42
N GLY A 31 5.81 -1.11 -17.59
CA GLY A 31 4.76 -0.22 -18.07
C GLY A 31 3.55 -0.19 -17.14
N SER A 32 3.10 -1.36 -16.68
CA SER A 32 1.99 -1.50 -15.73
C SER A 32 2.30 -0.85 -14.39
N THR A 33 3.53 -0.97 -13.89
CA THR A 33 3.97 -0.31 -12.65
C THR A 33 3.99 1.20 -12.82
N MET A 34 4.42 1.70 -13.99
CA MET A 34 4.39 3.14 -14.31
C MET A 34 2.94 3.66 -14.37
N ALA A 35 2.04 2.94 -15.03
CA ALA A 35 0.61 3.28 -15.08
C ALA A 35 -0.02 3.28 -13.68
N LEU A 36 0.27 2.27 -12.85
CA LEU A 36 -0.20 2.20 -11.47
C LEU A 36 0.29 3.40 -10.64
N ASN A 37 1.55 3.82 -10.80
CA ASN A 37 2.08 5.01 -10.14
C ASN A 37 1.31 6.28 -10.55
N TRP A 38 1.00 6.45 -11.84
CA TRP A 38 0.16 7.56 -12.30
C TRP A 38 -1.26 7.51 -11.71
N MET A 39 -1.85 6.32 -11.62
CA MET A 39 -3.16 6.13 -10.98
C MET A 39 -3.13 6.48 -9.50
N ILE A 40 -2.04 6.18 -8.79
CA ILE A 40 -1.85 6.57 -7.38
C ILE A 40 -1.83 8.09 -7.25
N TYR A 41 -1.09 8.80 -8.11
CA TYR A 41 -1.10 10.27 -8.10
C TYR A 41 -2.49 10.83 -8.41
N GLY A 42 -3.20 10.26 -9.40
CA GLY A 42 -4.58 10.62 -9.72
C GLY A 42 -5.53 10.43 -8.54
N ALA A 43 -5.42 9.30 -7.83
CA ALA A 43 -6.21 9.03 -6.63
C ALA A 43 -5.96 10.08 -5.53
N TYR A 44 -4.71 10.48 -5.29
CA TYR A 44 -4.43 11.55 -4.32
C TYR A 44 -5.05 12.89 -4.72
N VAL A 45 -4.97 13.27 -5.99
CA VAL A 45 -5.59 14.51 -6.48
C VAL A 45 -7.11 14.46 -6.30
N ILE A 46 -7.76 13.36 -6.67
CA ILE A 46 -9.21 13.18 -6.49
C ILE A 46 -9.58 13.25 -4.99
N ALA A 47 -8.81 12.61 -4.13
CA ALA A 47 -9.03 12.65 -2.69
C ALA A 47 -8.91 14.08 -2.14
N ILE A 48 -7.92 14.85 -2.58
CA ILE A 48 -7.73 16.26 -2.22
C ILE A 48 -8.92 17.10 -2.65
N VAL A 49 -9.39 16.95 -3.89
CA VAL A 49 -10.55 17.69 -4.41
C VAL A 49 -11.82 17.32 -3.63
N ALA A 50 -12.04 16.04 -3.37
CA ALA A 50 -13.18 15.57 -2.58
C ALA A 50 -13.17 16.15 -1.16
N ALA A 51 -11.99 16.21 -0.51
CA ALA A 51 -11.84 16.86 0.80
C ALA A 51 -12.15 18.36 0.69
N ALA A 52 -11.62 19.06 -0.31
CA ALA A 52 -11.83 20.50 -0.48
C ALA A 52 -13.32 20.87 -0.62
N VAL A 53 -14.12 20.03 -1.27
CA VAL A 53 -15.59 20.23 -1.42
C VAL A 53 -16.37 19.77 -0.18
N GLY A 54 -15.71 19.18 0.83
CA GLY A 54 -16.33 18.71 2.07
C GLY A 54 -16.87 17.28 2.01
N ASN A 55 -16.63 16.55 0.91
CA ASN A 55 -17.01 15.13 0.81
C ASN A 55 -15.93 14.24 1.44
N LEU A 56 -15.92 14.21 2.78
CA LEU A 56 -14.91 13.53 3.57
C LEU A 56 -14.91 12.01 3.38
N LEU A 57 -16.08 11.37 3.28
CA LEU A 57 -16.16 9.92 3.10
C LEU A 57 -15.53 9.48 1.77
N THR A 58 -15.92 10.11 0.65
CA THR A 58 -15.34 9.81 -0.66
C THR A 58 -13.84 10.11 -0.67
N SER A 59 -13.44 11.25 -0.10
CA SER A 59 -12.03 11.62 0.02
C SER A 59 -11.20 10.54 0.72
N PHE A 60 -11.69 10.06 1.86
CA PHE A 60 -11.02 9.03 2.64
C PHE A 60 -10.96 7.69 1.89
N LEU A 61 -12.08 7.25 1.30
CA LEU A 61 -12.14 5.99 0.55
C LEU A 61 -11.18 6.00 -0.65
N VAL A 62 -11.09 7.11 -1.39
CA VAL A 62 -10.16 7.24 -2.51
C VAL A 62 -8.71 7.25 -2.02
N PHE A 63 -8.43 7.95 -0.91
CA PHE A 63 -7.10 7.99 -0.30
C PHE A 63 -6.62 6.60 0.17
N LEU A 64 -7.53 5.70 0.52
CA LEU A 64 -7.18 4.33 0.92
C LEU A 64 -6.71 3.45 -0.25
N LEU A 65 -7.10 3.73 -1.49
CA LEU A 65 -6.81 2.86 -2.64
C LEU A 65 -5.30 2.64 -2.87
N PRO A 66 -4.43 3.67 -2.88
CA PRO A 66 -2.98 3.48 -2.97
C PRO A 66 -2.40 2.63 -1.83
N THR A 67 -2.95 2.77 -0.63
CA THR A 67 -2.51 2.01 0.55
C THR A 67 -2.85 0.53 0.37
N LEU A 68 -4.08 0.23 -0.08
CA LEU A 68 -4.51 -1.13 -0.38
C LEU A 68 -3.66 -1.77 -1.48
N ALA A 69 -3.37 -1.04 -2.57
CA ALA A 69 -2.51 -1.51 -3.65
C ALA A 69 -1.08 -1.84 -3.15
N THR A 70 -0.53 -1.04 -2.23
CA THR A 70 0.78 -1.30 -1.64
C THR A 70 0.74 -2.51 -0.70
N MET A 71 -0.34 -2.66 0.07
CA MET A 71 -0.53 -3.82 0.96
C MET A 71 -0.70 -5.13 0.19
N THR A 72 -1.47 -5.13 -0.91
CA THR A 72 -1.65 -6.30 -1.77
C THR A 72 -0.33 -6.72 -2.41
N LEU A 73 0.47 -5.76 -2.91
CA LEU A 73 1.82 -6.01 -3.40
C LEU A 73 2.71 -6.67 -2.32
N CYS A 74 2.75 -6.08 -1.12
CA CYS A 74 3.55 -6.62 -0.02
C CYS A 74 3.10 -8.03 0.38
N ALA A 75 1.79 -8.26 0.48
CA ALA A 75 1.22 -9.55 0.82
C ALA A 75 1.56 -10.60 -0.26
N TYR A 76 1.41 -10.26 -1.53
CA TYR A 76 1.75 -11.12 -2.66
C TYR A 76 3.23 -11.51 -2.66
N CYS A 77 4.14 -10.53 -2.58
CA CYS A 77 5.58 -10.80 -2.54
C CYS A 77 5.98 -11.64 -1.32
N THR A 78 5.41 -11.33 -0.14
CA THR A 78 5.74 -12.07 1.08
C THR A 78 5.27 -13.53 1.01
N ARG A 79 4.11 -13.81 0.40
CA ARG A 79 3.63 -15.18 0.16
C ARG A 79 4.57 -15.98 -0.74
N ARG A 80 5.37 -15.32 -1.58
CA ARG A 80 6.37 -15.92 -2.48
C ARG A 80 7.80 -15.84 -1.93
N GLY A 81 7.97 -15.55 -0.63
CA GLY A 81 9.28 -15.49 0.02
C GLY A 81 10.10 -14.24 -0.29
N ILE A 82 9.52 -13.25 -0.97
CA ILE A 82 10.21 -12.00 -1.32
C ILE A 82 9.93 -10.94 -0.25
N ASP A 83 10.95 -10.57 0.52
CA ASP A 83 10.87 -9.44 1.46
C ASP A 83 11.04 -8.11 0.72
N VAL A 84 9.91 -7.47 0.40
CA VAL A 84 9.84 -6.15 -0.26
C VAL A 84 10.63 -5.08 0.52
N ARG A 85 10.70 -5.15 1.85
CA ARG A 85 11.46 -4.18 2.66
C ARG A 85 12.96 -4.41 2.52
N ALA A 86 13.40 -5.67 2.44
CA ALA A 86 14.79 -5.99 2.18
C ALA A 86 15.20 -5.54 0.76
N VAL A 87 14.38 -5.86 -0.25
CA VAL A 87 14.61 -5.46 -1.64
C VAL A 87 14.68 -3.93 -1.77
N SER A 88 13.73 -3.22 -1.15
CA SER A 88 13.68 -1.76 -1.24
C SER A 88 14.86 -1.03 -0.57
N ARG A 89 15.54 -1.68 0.39
CA ARG A 89 16.76 -1.15 1.03
C ARG A 89 17.98 -1.21 0.12
N GLN A 90 17.99 -2.11 -0.86
CA GLN A 90 19.08 -2.24 -1.82
C GLN A 90 19.07 -1.11 -2.86
N PHE A 91 17.94 -0.42 -3.02
CA PHE A 91 17.87 0.73 -3.91
C PHE A 91 18.65 1.92 -3.37
N ALA A 92 19.23 2.68 -4.31
CA ALA A 92 19.95 3.90 -3.99
C ALA A 92 19.06 4.87 -3.16
N PRO A 93 19.59 5.48 -2.08
CA PRO A 93 18.80 6.25 -1.14
C PRO A 93 18.10 7.46 -1.77
N TRP A 94 18.66 8.03 -2.84
CA TRP A 94 18.05 9.13 -3.57
C TRP A 94 16.72 8.74 -4.24
N ARG A 95 16.57 7.49 -4.69
CA ARG A 95 15.30 7.01 -5.29
C ARG A 95 14.19 6.96 -4.26
N ARG A 96 14.52 6.53 -3.04
CA ARG A 96 13.58 6.56 -1.90
C ARG A 96 13.20 8.00 -1.56
N ARG A 97 14.17 8.91 -1.52
CA ARG A 97 13.91 10.34 -1.30
C ARG A 97 13.01 10.94 -2.37
N LEU A 98 13.21 10.59 -3.63
CA LEU A 98 12.37 11.07 -4.73
C LEU A 98 10.92 10.60 -4.56
N ALA A 99 10.71 9.32 -4.22
CA ALA A 99 9.37 8.80 -3.95
C ALA A 99 8.68 9.51 -2.78
N TYR A 100 9.40 9.82 -1.70
CA TYR A 100 8.84 10.60 -0.59
C TYR A 100 8.62 12.07 -0.96
N ALA A 101 9.48 12.66 -1.80
CA ALA A 101 9.36 14.04 -2.23
C ALA A 101 8.15 14.28 -3.15
N THR A 102 7.73 13.27 -3.92
CA THR A 102 6.54 13.38 -4.78
C THR A 102 5.25 13.08 -4.05
N VAL A 103 5.23 12.07 -3.17
CA VAL A 103 4.01 11.65 -2.45
C VAL A 103 3.78 12.46 -1.17
N GLY A 104 4.84 12.82 -0.46
CA GLY A 104 4.78 13.52 0.84
C GLY A 104 3.96 14.81 0.80
N PRO A 105 4.21 15.73 -0.15
CA PRO A 105 3.42 16.95 -0.28
C PRO A 105 1.93 16.69 -0.53
N LEU A 106 1.58 15.70 -1.36
CA LEU A 106 0.19 15.35 -1.66
C LEU A 106 -0.53 14.84 -0.41
N VAL A 107 0.12 13.97 0.36
CA VAL A 107 -0.41 13.46 1.63
C VAL A 107 -0.56 14.59 2.65
N ALA A 108 0.41 15.50 2.75
CA ALA A 108 0.34 16.64 3.66
C ALA A 108 -0.81 17.59 3.31
N VAL A 109 -1.00 17.92 2.03
CA VAL A 109 -2.11 18.75 1.55
C VAL A 109 -3.45 18.08 1.82
N TRP A 110 -3.58 16.78 1.49
CA TRP A 110 -4.78 16.02 1.78
C TRP A 110 -5.12 16.03 3.27
N LEU A 111 -4.14 15.73 4.13
CA LEU A 111 -4.33 15.68 5.58
C LEU A 111 -4.75 17.04 6.13
N ALA A 112 -4.12 18.12 5.67
CA ALA A 112 -4.46 19.49 6.09
C ALA A 112 -5.91 19.84 5.74
N LEU A 113 -6.34 19.57 4.49
CA LEU A 113 -7.71 19.83 4.05
C LEU A 113 -8.73 18.94 4.73
N PHE A 114 -8.43 17.65 4.87
CA PHE A 114 -9.30 16.68 5.51
C PHE A 114 -9.55 17.07 6.97
N LEU A 115 -8.48 17.37 7.72
CA LEU A 115 -8.59 17.83 9.10
C LEU A 115 -9.33 19.17 9.18
N TRP A 116 -8.98 20.15 8.34
CA TRP A 116 -9.66 21.44 8.32
C TRP A 116 -11.17 21.31 8.12
N GLN A 117 -11.60 20.49 7.16
CA GLN A 117 -13.02 20.26 6.88
C GLN A 117 -13.72 19.45 7.96
N THR A 118 -13.05 18.48 8.59
CA THR A 118 -13.63 17.79 9.77
C THR A 118 -13.86 18.73 10.95
N GLN A 119 -13.05 19.78 11.09
CA GLN A 119 -13.15 20.73 12.20
C GLN A 119 -14.05 21.94 11.89
N ARG A 120 -14.45 22.11 10.63
CA ARG A 120 -15.20 23.29 10.17
C ARG A 120 -16.54 23.43 10.90
N ASP A 121 -17.19 22.31 11.21
CA ASP A 121 -18.49 22.29 11.87
C ASP A 121 -18.38 22.11 13.41
N SER A 122 -17.20 21.76 13.94
CA SER A 122 -17.00 21.50 15.37
C SER A 122 -16.58 22.73 16.19
N GLY A 123 -16.36 23.89 15.57
CA GLY A 123 -16.14 25.17 16.27
C GLY A 123 -14.79 25.30 17.00
N GLY A 124 -13.86 24.36 16.84
CA GLY A 124 -12.55 24.39 17.49
C GLY A 124 -11.88 23.02 17.55
N PHE A 125 -10.60 22.99 17.96
CA PHE A 125 -9.77 21.79 18.04
C PHE A 125 -10.27 20.87 19.17
N ASP A 126 -11.10 19.89 18.82
CA ASP A 126 -11.70 18.98 19.79
C ASP A 126 -10.73 17.84 20.17
N VAL A 127 -10.49 17.66 21.47
CA VAL A 127 -9.71 16.56 22.05
C VAL A 127 -10.29 15.20 21.62
N ALA A 128 -11.61 15.11 21.37
CA ALA A 128 -12.23 13.90 20.86
C ALA A 128 -11.77 13.54 19.44
N THR A 129 -11.44 14.53 18.60
CA THR A 129 -10.90 14.27 17.25
C THR A 129 -9.44 13.81 17.31
N LEU A 130 -8.64 14.41 18.21
CA LEU A 130 -7.28 13.95 18.47
C LEU A 130 -7.29 12.52 19.03
N ALA A 131 -8.19 12.22 19.97
CA ALA A 131 -8.40 10.88 20.51
C ALA A 131 -8.87 9.90 19.42
N GLY A 132 -9.80 10.31 18.55
CA GLY A 132 -10.25 9.51 17.41
C GLY A 132 -9.13 9.22 16.41
N ALA A 133 -8.27 10.20 16.12
CA ALA A 133 -7.11 10.02 15.26
C ALA A 133 -6.04 9.12 15.91
N VAL A 134 -5.81 9.26 17.22
CA VAL A 134 -4.89 8.40 17.99
C VAL A 134 -5.41 6.98 18.08
N VAL A 135 -6.70 6.79 18.35
CA VAL A 135 -7.35 5.47 18.38
C VAL A 135 -7.36 4.86 16.99
N GLY A 136 -7.67 5.62 15.94
CA GLY A 136 -7.61 5.17 14.56
C GLY A 136 -6.19 4.75 14.16
N ALA A 137 -5.17 5.53 14.54
CA ALA A 137 -3.77 5.19 14.33
C ALA A 137 -3.34 3.96 15.14
N ALA A 138 -3.80 3.82 16.38
CA ALA A 138 -3.50 2.67 17.24
C ALA A 138 -4.16 1.38 16.72
N VAL A 139 -5.42 1.45 16.28
CA VAL A 139 -6.16 0.32 15.72
C VAL A 139 -5.58 -0.07 14.35
N GLY A 140 -5.34 0.91 13.47
CA GLY A 140 -4.72 0.68 12.16
C GLY A 140 -3.30 0.13 12.29
N GLY A 141 -2.49 0.71 13.19
CA GLY A 141 -1.15 0.25 13.52
C GLY A 141 -1.14 -1.15 14.15
N GLY A 142 -2.10 -1.42 15.04
CA GLY A 142 -2.29 -2.73 15.68
C GLY A 142 -2.68 -3.82 14.68
N ALA A 143 -3.59 -3.53 13.77
CA ALA A 143 -3.98 -4.45 12.69
C ALA A 143 -2.81 -4.74 11.74
N ALA A 144 -2.05 -3.71 11.35
CA ALA A 144 -0.85 -3.86 10.53
C ALA A 144 0.26 -4.65 11.25
N TYR A 145 0.45 -4.42 12.55
CA TYR A 145 1.40 -5.15 13.38
C TYR A 145 0.99 -6.62 13.58
N ALA A 146 -0.29 -6.89 13.85
CA ALA A 146 -0.82 -8.24 13.98
C ALA A 146 -0.66 -9.01 12.68
N ALA A 147 -0.99 -8.40 11.54
CA ALA A 147 -0.75 -8.99 10.21
C ALA A 147 0.75 -9.31 10.00
N ALA A 148 1.64 -8.36 10.30
CA ALA A 148 3.09 -8.58 10.21
C ALA A 148 3.59 -9.68 11.15
N ARG A 149 3.02 -9.79 12.36
CA ARG A 149 3.38 -10.81 13.35
C ARG A 149 2.91 -12.20 12.95
N ILE A 150 1.70 -12.33 12.41
CA ILE A 150 1.16 -13.58 11.89
C ILE A 150 2.02 -14.08 10.72
N VAL A 151 2.41 -13.17 9.83
CA VAL A 151 3.31 -13.47 8.72
C VAL A 151 4.67 -13.98 9.24
N ARG A 152 5.30 -13.25 10.17
CA ARG A 152 6.61 -13.65 10.74
C ARG A 152 6.56 -15.00 11.45
N ARG A 153 5.48 -15.30 12.19
CA ARG A 153 5.32 -16.58 12.88
C ARG A 153 5.20 -17.75 11.90
N ARG A 154 4.52 -17.54 10.76
CA ARG A 154 4.42 -18.56 9.72
C ARG A 154 5.74 -18.79 9.00
N SER A 155 6.55 -17.76 8.82
CA SER A 155 7.90 -17.89 8.25
C SER A 155 8.87 -18.64 9.19
N ALA A 156 8.77 -18.45 10.51
CA ALA A 156 9.63 -19.15 11.47
C ALA A 156 9.31 -20.66 11.54
N VAL A 157 8.02 -21.02 11.54
CA VAL A 157 7.59 -22.44 11.56
C VAL A 157 7.92 -23.18 10.25
N ALA A 158 8.01 -22.46 9.14
CA ALA A 158 8.36 -23.06 7.85
C ALA A 158 9.86 -23.35 7.70
N LEU A 159 10.74 -22.69 8.46
CA LEU A 159 12.19 -22.92 8.44
C LEU A 159 12.59 -24.06 9.40
N ASP A 160 11.93 -24.15 10.56
CA ASP A 160 12.20 -25.19 11.58
C ASP A 160 11.74 -26.60 11.15
N GLY A 161 10.95 -26.70 10.08
CA GLY A 161 10.49 -27.98 9.50
C GLY A 161 11.34 -28.51 8.35
N ASP A 162 12.31 -27.73 7.85
CA ASP A 162 13.21 -28.10 6.74
C ASP A 162 14.57 -28.62 7.26
N ASP A 163 14.94 -28.29 8.51
CA ASP A 163 16.18 -28.72 9.16
C ASP A 163 16.08 -30.11 9.84
N GLY A 164 14.94 -30.81 9.69
CA GLY A 164 14.60 -32.03 10.40
C GLY A 164 14.44 -33.31 9.56
N GLU A 165 14.70 -33.26 8.25
CA GLU A 165 14.72 -34.44 7.35
C GLU A 165 16.14 -34.82 6.91
#